data_AF-A0A7K2MFB5-F1
#
_entry.id   AF-A0A7K2MFB5-F1
#
_cell.length_a   1.000
_cell.length_b   1.000
_cell.length_c   1.000
_cell.angle_alpha   90.00
_cell.angle_beta   90.00
_cell.angle_gamma   90.00
#
_symmetry.space_group_name_H-M   'P 1'
#
loop_
_entity.id
_entity.type
_entity.pdbx_description
1 polymer ?
#
loop_
_entity_poly.entity_id
_entity_poly.type
_entity_poly.pdbx_seq_one_letter_code
_entity_poly.pdbx_strand_id
1 'polypeptide(L)' 'MRTENLHSLTGAYALHALSDDERDAFERHLADCADCARETREFAAATARLGLAATVVPGTALRERVLHR' A
#
# COMPACT_ATOMS: atom_id res chain seq x y z
N MET A 1 -11.94 17.15 1.62
CA MET A 1 -12.39 15.85 1.07
C MET A 1 -13.62 15.40 1.85
N ARG A 2 -14.69 14.94 1.18
CA ARG A 2 -15.89 14.40 1.86
C ARG A 2 -15.60 12.99 2.37
N THR A 3 -16.15 12.57 3.52
CA THR A 3 -15.90 11.24 4.13
C THR A 3 -16.22 10.06 3.20
N GLU A 4 -17.28 10.17 2.38
CA GLU A 4 -17.63 9.14 1.39
C GLU A 4 -16.51 8.90 0.36
N ASN A 5 -15.73 9.93 0.06
CA ASN A 5 -14.59 9.81 -0.86
C ASN A 5 -13.41 9.06 -0.19
N LEU A 6 -13.23 9.17 1.13
CA LEU A 6 -12.15 8.50 1.86
C LEU A 6 -12.27 6.97 1.84
N HIS A 7 -13.47 6.41 1.97
CA HIS A 7 -13.67 4.96 1.90
C HIS A 7 -13.24 4.37 0.54
N SER A 8 -13.34 5.15 -0.54
CA SER A 8 -12.93 4.70 -1.87
C SER A 8 -11.41 4.67 -2.09
N LEU A 9 -10.61 5.20 -1.14
CA LEU A 9 -9.16 5.31 -1.26
C LEU A 9 -8.39 4.07 -0.76
N THR A 10 -9.05 3.09 -0.15
CA THR A 10 -8.41 1.91 0.46
C THR A 10 -7.51 1.14 -0.50
N GLY A 11 -7.95 0.95 -1.75
CA GLY A 11 -7.17 0.31 -2.80
C GLY A 11 -5.97 1.14 -3.26
N ALA A 12 -6.18 2.44 -3.50
CA ALA A 12 -5.09 3.34 -3.90
C ALA A 12 -4.05 3.50 -2.79
N TYR A 13 -4.47 3.54 -1.53
CA TYR A 13 -3.59 3.52 -0.37
C TYR A 13 -2.75 2.24 -0.31
N ALA A 14 -3.38 1.06 -0.47
CA ALA A 14 -2.69 -0.22 -0.46
C ALA A 14 -1.69 -0.41 -1.63
N LEU A 15 -1.85 0.35 -2.70
CA LEU A 15 -0.95 0.40 -3.86
C LEU A 15 0.09 1.53 -3.78
N HIS A 16 0.12 2.30 -2.69
CA HIS A 16 0.96 3.50 -2.54
C HIS A 16 0.76 4.52 -3.66
N ALA A 17 -0.48 4.71 -4.11
CA ALA A 17 -0.85 5.55 -5.26
C ALA A 17 -1.59 6.84 -4.89
N LEU A 18 -1.64 7.20 -3.61
CA LEU A 18 -2.23 8.47 -3.15
C LEU A 18 -1.21 9.60 -3.24
N SER A 19 -1.69 10.82 -3.49
CA SER A 19 -0.92 12.03 -3.20
C SER A 19 -0.66 12.15 -1.69
N ASP A 20 0.30 12.99 -1.30
CA ASP A 20 0.62 13.20 0.12
C ASP A 20 -0.59 13.71 0.91
N ASP A 21 -1.34 14.68 0.37
CA ASP A 21 -2.53 15.25 1.02
C ASP A 21 -3.65 14.20 1.19
N GLU A 22 -3.85 13.34 0.19
CA GLU A 22 -4.84 12.25 0.25
C GLU A 22 -4.41 11.19 1.25
N ARG A 23 -3.12 10.85 1.29
CA ARG A 23 -2.57 9.88 2.25
C ARG A 23 -2.76 10.38 3.67
N ASP A 24 -2.38 11.61 3.98
CA ASP A 24 -2.49 12.18 5.33
C ASP A 24 -3.95 12.29 5.79
N ALA A 25 -4.87 12.58 4.86
CA ALA A 25 -6.30 12.58 5.15
C ALA A 25 -6.85 11.17 5.37
N PHE A 26 -6.42 10.19 4.57
CA PHE A 26 -6.85 8.81 4.68
C PHE A 26 -6.29 8.13 5.93
N GLU A 27 -5.05 8.37 6.32
CA GLU A 27 -4.44 7.81 7.53
C GLU A 27 -5.14 8.29 8.81
N ARG A 28 -5.57 9.55 8.86
CA ARG A 28 -6.39 10.05 9.97
C ARG A 28 -7.74 9.32 10.06
N HIS A 29 -8.37 9.03 8.93
CA HIS A 29 -9.61 8.24 8.89
C HIS A 29 -9.37 6.77 9.24
N LEU A 30 -8.25 6.21 8.79
CA LEU A 30 -7.87 4.82 9.03
C LEU A 30 -7.73 4.51 10.53
N ALA A 31 -7.31 5.49 11.33
CA ALA A 31 -7.19 5.36 12.78
C ALA A 31 -8.52 5.04 13.48
N ASP A 32 -9.65 5.51 12.91
CA ASP A 32 -10.97 5.42 13.54
C ASP A 32 -11.95 4.48 12.80
N CYS A 33 -11.59 3.98 11.61
CA CYS A 33 -12.48 3.17 10.78
C CYS A 33 -12.02 1.71 10.65
N ALA A 34 -12.65 0.82 11.43
CA ALA A 34 -12.34 -0.61 11.44
C ALA A 34 -12.54 -1.30 10.08
N ASP A 35 -13.54 -0.88 9.30
CA ASP A 35 -13.80 -1.43 7.96
C ASP A 35 -12.71 -1.07 6.95
N CYS A 36 -12.30 0.21 6.90
CA CYS A 36 -11.17 0.61 6.07
C CYS A 36 -9.87 -0.08 6.50
N ALA A 37 -9.65 -0.24 7.81
CA ALA A 37 -8.49 -0.97 8.31
C ALA A 37 -8.49 -2.43 7.87
N ARG A 38 -9.67 -3.09 7.87
CA ARG A 38 -9.81 -4.46 7.36
C ARG A 38 -9.58 -4.53 5.85
N GLU A 39 -10.24 -3.67 5.09
CA GLU A 39 -10.15 -3.67 3.62
C GLU A 39 -8.73 -3.35 3.13
N THR A 40 -8.06 -2.36 3.71
CA THR A 40 -6.65 -2.05 3.40
C THR A 40 -5.72 -3.24 3.68
N ARG A 41 -5.95 -4.02 4.75
CA ARG A 41 -5.17 -5.25 5.00
C ARG A 41 -5.44 -6.31 3.94
N GLU A 42 -6.68 -6.48 3.54
CA GLU A 42 -7.08 -7.43 2.48
C GLU A 42 -6.43 -7.04 1.14
N PHE A 43 -6.49 -5.76 0.76
CA PHE A 43 -5.81 -5.26 -0.43
C PHE A 43 -4.29 -5.37 -0.35
N ALA A 44 -3.67 -5.05 0.78
CA ALA A 44 -2.23 -5.22 0.97
C ALA A 44 -1.80 -6.68 0.72
N ALA A 45 -2.58 -7.64 1.23
CA ALA A 45 -2.34 -9.05 0.97
C ALA A 45 -2.52 -9.43 -0.51
N ALA A 46 -3.52 -8.86 -1.20
CA ALA A 46 -3.71 -9.07 -2.63
C ALA A 46 -2.54 -8.50 -3.46
N THR A 47 -2.14 -7.25 -3.17
CA THR A 47 -1.00 -6.57 -3.79
C THR A 47 0.30 -7.36 -3.60
N ALA A 48 0.55 -7.91 -2.42
CA ALA A 48 1.72 -8.76 -2.18
C ALA A 48 1.75 -10.00 -3.09
N ARG A 49 0.60 -10.67 -3.29
CA ARG A 49 0.51 -11.83 -4.19
C ARG A 49 0.77 -11.44 -5.64
N LEU A 50 0.24 -10.30 -6.07
CA LEU A 50 0.50 -9.76 -7.41
C LEU A 50 1.98 -9.41 -7.59
N GLY A 51 2.60 -8.78 -6.59
CA GLY A 51 4.02 -8.46 -6.59
C GLY A 51 4.90 -9.71 -6.71
N LEU A 52 4.58 -10.77 -5.97
CA LEU A 52 5.27 -12.06 -6.08
C LEU A 52 5.13 -12.66 -7.49
N ALA A 53 3.93 -12.63 -8.07
CA ALA A 53 3.67 -13.13 -9.42
C ALA A 53 4.42 -12.33 -10.50
N ALA A 54 4.65 -11.04 -10.29
CA ALA A 54 5.34 -10.15 -11.21
C ALA A 54 6.87 -10.04 -10.96
N THR A 55 7.40 -10.72 -9.94
CA THR A 55 8.81 -10.58 -9.54
C THR A 55 9.76 -11.22 -10.55
N VAL A 56 10.88 -10.54 -10.82
CA VAL A 56 12.00 -11.06 -11.60
C VAL A 56 13.21 -11.37 -10.70
N VAL A 57 14.08 -12.29 -11.12
CA VAL A 57 15.30 -12.63 -10.39
C VAL A 57 16.29 -11.44 -10.46
N PRO A 58 16.68 -10.84 -9.33
CA PRO A 58 17.65 -9.74 -9.34
C PRO A 58 19.06 -10.27 -9.64
N GLY A 59 19.86 -9.47 -10.37
CA GLY A 59 21.27 -9.80 -10.63
C GLY A 59 22.09 -9.85 -9.34
N THR A 60 23.12 -10.72 -9.31
CA THR A 60 23.96 -10.95 -8.11
C THR A 60 24.62 -9.67 -7.60
N ALA A 61 25.10 -8.80 -8.48
CA ALA A 61 25.71 -7.53 -8.10
C ALA A 61 24.76 -6.60 -7.31
N LEU A 62 23.45 -6.63 -7.61
CA LEU A 62 22.47 -5.86 -6.85
C LEU A 62 22.26 -6.46 -5.46
N ARG A 63 22.21 -7.79 -5.35
CA ARG A 63 22.10 -8.50 -4.07
C ARG A 63 23.28 -8.19 -3.15
N GLU A 64 24.51 -8.30 -3.66
CA GLU A 64 25.72 -8.01 -2.87
C GLU A 64 25.71 -6.57 -2.36
N ARG A 65 25.37 -5.59 -3.21
CA ARG A 65 25.26 -4.18 -2.81
C ARG A 65 24.25 -3.92 -1.70
N VAL A 66 23.13 -4.65 -1.68
CA VAL A 66 22.09 -4.48 -0.67
C VAL A 66 22.48 -5.15 0.64
N LEU A 67 23.11 -6.34 0.59
CA LEU A 67 23.53 -7.08 1.79
C LEU A 67 24.78 -6.51 2.46
N HIS A 68 25.59 -5.72 1.75
CA HIS A 68 26.80 -5.09 2.26
C HIS A 68 26.68 -3.56 2.47
N ARG A 69 25.45 -3.04 2.46
CA ARG A 69 25.16 -1.66 2.84
C ARG A 69 24.91 -1.56 4.34
#